data_AF-A0A820H9K4-F1
#
_entry.id   AF-A0A820H9K4-F1
#
_cell.length_a   1.000
_cell.length_b   1.000
_cell.length_c   1.000
_cell.angle_alpha   90.00
_cell.angle_beta   90.00
_cell.angle_gamma   90.00
#
_symmetry.space_group_name_H-M   'P 1'
#
loop_
_entity.id
_entity.type
_entity.pdbx_description
1 polymer ?
#
loop_
_entity_poly.entity_id
_entity_poly.type
_entity_poly.pdbx_seq_one_letter_code
_entity_poly.pdbx_strand_id
1 'polypeptide(L)' 'FLDFPDDNYPVILTTDASEIGIGGTLQQNINGEIKNLYYRSQVTSSTQRRYDPIELKALAI' A
#
# COMPACT_ATOMS: atom_id res chain seq x y z
N PHE A 1 -10.86 -5.57 -10.25
CA PHE A 1 -11.67 -4.33 -10.22
C PHE A 1 -11.75 -3.87 -8.77
N LEU A 2 -12.15 -2.62 -8.50
CA LEU A 2 -12.28 -2.12 -7.11
C LEU A 2 -13.66 -2.45 -6.53
N ASP A 3 -13.70 -2.71 -5.23
CA ASP A 3 -14.91 -3.02 -4.46
C ASP A 3 -15.26 -1.87 -3.51
N PHE A 4 -16.53 -1.83 -3.07
CA PHE A 4 -16.96 -0.93 -1.99
C PHE A 4 -16.56 -1.51 -0.62
N PRO A 5 -16.21 -0.65 0.36
CA PRO A 5 -15.87 -1.10 1.70
C PRO A 5 -17.09 -1.68 2.42
N ASP A 6 -16.88 -2.73 3.20
CA ASP A 6 -17.85 -3.26 4.16
C ASP A 6 -17.39 -2.96 5.59
N ASP A 7 -18.16 -2.16 6.33
CA ASP A 7 -17.81 -1.70 7.68
C ASP A 7 -17.70 -2.84 8.72
N ASN A 8 -18.20 -4.04 8.40
CA ASN A 8 -18.09 -5.21 9.28
C ASN A 8 -16.73 -5.92 9.19
N TYR A 9 -15.88 -5.56 8.22
CA TYR A 9 -14.59 -6.20 7.98
C TYR A 9 -13.43 -5.23 8.16
N PRO A 10 -12.30 -5.67 8.74
CA PRO A 10 -11.14 -4.80 8.91
C PRO A 10 -10.56 -4.42 7.55
N VAL A 11 -10.12 -3.16 7.46
CA VAL A 11 -9.34 -2.68 6.32
C VAL A 11 -7.87 -3.01 6.55
N ILE A 12 -7.24 -3.57 5.51
CA ILE A 12 -5.85 -4.00 5.50
C ILE A 12 -5.09 -3.11 4.52
N LEU A 13 -4.15 -2.34 5.03
CA LEU A 13 -3.19 -1.59 4.23
C LEU A 13 -1.90 -2.42 4.12
N THR A 14 -1.52 -2.77 2.90
CA THR A 14 -0.22 -3.38 2.60
C THR A 14 0.59 -2.41 1.76
N THR A 15 1.79 -2.08 2.19
CA THR A 15 2.67 -1.12 1.52
C THR A 15 4.05 -1.71 1.32
N ASP A 16 4.72 -1.28 0.26
CA ASP A 16 6.12 -1.59 -0.01
C ASP A 16 6.79 -0.40 -0.70
N ALA A 17 8.10 -0.27 -0.52
CA ALA A 17 8.87 0.81 -1.12
C ALA A 17 10.25 0.36 -1.55
N SER A 18 10.69 0.96 -2.65
CA SER A 18 12.00 0.77 -3.26
C SER A 18 12.56 2.12 -3.69
N GLU A 19 13.82 2.12 -4.13
CA GLU A 19 14.41 3.30 -4.77
C GLU A 19 13.72 3.69 -6.09
N ILE A 20 12.82 2.88 -6.65
CA ILE A 20 12.10 3.21 -7.88
C ILE A 20 10.74 3.86 -7.56
N GLY A 21 10.07 3.35 -6.54
CA GLY A 21 8.72 3.77 -6.21
C GLY A 21 8.18 3.13 -4.94
N ILE A 22 7.08 3.70 -4.49
CA ILE A 22 6.27 3.30 -3.36
C ILE A 22 4.96 2.74 -3.93
N GLY A 23 4.54 1.58 -3.42
CA GLY A 23 3.29 0.95 -3.78
C GLY A 23 2.48 0.58 -2.55
N GLY A 24 1.16 0.60 -2.67
CA GLY A 24 0.28 0.13 -1.62
C GLY A 24 -1.07 -0.33 -2.13
N THR A 25 -1.65 -1.29 -1.41
CA THR A 25 -3.00 -1.80 -1.62
C THR A 25 -3.82 -1.59 -0.35
N LEU A 26 -5.05 -1.14 -0.53
CA LEU A 26 -6.06 -1.11 0.51
C LEU A 26 -7.06 -2.23 0.21
N GLN A 27 -7.23 -3.17 1.13
CA GLN A 27 -7.97 -4.41 0.90
C GLN A 27 -8.82 -4.80 2.11
N GLN A 28 -9.79 -5.67 1.89
CA GLN A 28 -10.50 -6.39 2.95
C GLN A 28 -10.49 -7.89 2.63
N ASN A 29 -10.40 -8.72 3.66
CA ASN A 29 -10.63 -10.16 3.53
C ASN A 29 -12.07 -10.45 3.98
N ILE A 30 -12.96 -10.64 3.01
CA ILE A 30 -14.38 -10.91 3.24
C ILE A 30 -14.63 -12.37 2.91
N ASN A 31 -14.93 -13.18 3.93
CA ASN A 31 -15.21 -14.61 3.79
C ASN A 31 -14.12 -15.40 3.04
N GLY A 32 -12.85 -15.04 3.21
CA GLY A 32 -11.72 -15.68 2.55
C GLY A 32 -11.36 -15.12 1.18
N GLU A 33 -12.12 -14.14 0.68
CA GLU A 33 -11.85 -13.46 -0.59
C GLU A 33 -11.24 -12.08 -0.35
N ILE A 34 -10.18 -11.75 -1.11
CA ILE A 34 -9.55 -10.42 -1.07
C ILE A 34 -10.36 -9.46 -1.94
N LYS A 35 -11.00 -8.48 -1.30
CA LYS A 35 -11.66 -7.34 -1.96
C LYS A 35 -10.70 -6.17 -1.99
N ASN A 36 -10.42 -5.65 -3.19
CA ASN A 36 -9.49 -4.54 -3.35
C ASN A 36 -10.27 -3.23 -3.34
N LEU A 37 -10.00 -2.38 -2.36
CA LEU A 37 -10.68 -1.10 -2.21
C LEU A 37 -9.96 0.02 -2.97
N TYR A 38 -8.63 -0.01 -2.95
CA TYR A 38 -7.83 1.04 -3.58
C TYR A 38 -6.40 0.58 -3.87
N TYR A 39 -5.80 1.19 -4.90
CA TYR A 39 -4.37 1.07 -5.22
C TYR A 39 -3.74 2.45 -5.19
N ARG A 40 -2.57 2.57 -4.55
CA ARG A 40 -1.77 3.79 -4.55
C ARG A 40 -0.36 3.46 -5.02
N SER A 41 0.16 4.28 -5.92
CA SER A 41 1.57 4.22 -6.30
C SER A 41 2.15 5.62 -6.48
N GLN A 42 3.44 5.75 -6.22
CA GLN A 42 4.18 6.99 -6.37
C GLN A 42 5.64 6.69 -6.72
N VAL A 43 6.21 7.46 -7.64
CA VAL A 43 7.66 7.40 -7.94
C VAL A 43 8.43 8.10 -6.84
N THR A 44 9.54 7.50 -6.39
CA THR A 44 10.43 8.11 -5.40
C THR A 44 11.14 9.33 -5.98
N SER A 45 11.16 10.42 -5.21
CA SER A 45 11.94 11.61 -5.55
C SER A 45 13.44 11.34 -5.44
N SER A 46 14.25 12.21 -6.05
CA SER A 46 15.71 12.13 -5.97
C SER A 46 16.24 12.10 -4.54
N THR A 47 15.57 12.76 -3.60
CA THR A 47 15.91 12.74 -2.17
C THR A 47 15.51 11.44 -1.49
N GLN A 48 14.29 10.96 -1.72
CA GLN A 48 13.80 9.71 -1.10
C GLN A 48 14.63 8.50 -1.53
N ARG A 49 15.17 8.48 -2.76
CA ARG A 49 16.05 7.41 -3.24
C ARG A 49 17.35 7.22 -2.46
N ARG A 50 17.73 8.20 -1.62
CA ARG A 50 18.93 8.11 -0.80
C ARG A 50 18.66 7.63 0.63
N TYR A 51 17.40 7.36 0.96
CA TYR A 51 17.01 6.82 2.25
C TYR A 51 17.48 5.37 2.39
N ASP A 52 17.81 4.95 3.60
CA ASP A 52 18.09 3.54 3.88
C ASP A 52 16.84 2.69 3.58
N PRO A 53 16.98 1.40 3.20
CA PRO A 53 15.83 0.52 2.98
C PRO A 53 14.80 0.51 4.12
N ILE A 54 15.19 0.68 5.38
CA ILE A 54 14.23 0.75 6.49
C ILE A 54 13.43 2.06 6.49
N GLU A 55 14.08 3.17 6.13
CA GLU A 55 13.46 4.49 6.02
C GLU A 55 12.52 4.56 4.81
N LEU A 56 12.86 3.90 3.70
CA LEU A 56 11.97 3.74 2.55
C LEU A 56 10.70 2.99 2.92
N LYS A 57 10.81 1.89 3.66
CA LYS A 57 9.64 1.14 4.14
C LYS A 57 8.78 1.96 5.09
N ALA A 58 9.40 2.74 5.98
CA ALA A 58 8.67 3.64 6.87
C ALA A 58 7.95 4.77 6.10
N LEU A 59 8.56 5.29 5.04
CA LEU A 59 7.94 6.27 4.14
C LEU A 59 6.73 5.71 3.37
N ALA A 60 6.63 4.38 3.22
CA ALA A 60 5.53 3.73 2.51
C ALA A 60 4.22 3.67 3.31
N ILE A 61 4.28 3.91 4.63
CA ILE A 61 3.17 3.82 5.59
C ILE A 61 2.58 5.20 5.83
#